data_AF-A0A1A2AZ90-F1
#
_entry.id   AF-A0A1A2AZ90-F1
#
_cell.length_a   1.000
_cell.length_b   1.000
_cell.length_c   1.000
_cell.angle_alpha   90.00
_cell.angle_beta   90.00
_cell.angle_gamma   90.00
#
_symmetry.space_group_name_H-M   'P 1'
#
loop_
_entity.id
_entity.type
_entity.pdbx_description
1 polymer ?
#
loop_
_entity_poly.entity_id
_entity_poly.type
_entity_poly.pdbx_seq_one_letter_code
_entity_poly.pdbx_strand_id
1 'polypeptide(L)' 'MAVDPERIREWRDAAQKYADMAVKLVQVLPEEPTDADYSKVSMIASISSLYYATALDADHFGDAPDPGAPPE' A
#
# COMPACT_ATOMS: atom_id res chain seq x y z
N MET A 1 11.58 -16.93 -4.65
CA MET A 1 10.22 -17.35 -5.04
C MET A 1 9.51 -16.08 -5.47
N ALA A 2 9.22 -15.94 -6.77
CA ALA A 2 8.52 -14.75 -7.26
C ALA A 2 7.11 -14.69 -6.65
N VAL A 3 6.67 -13.50 -6.25
CA VAL A 3 5.33 -13.28 -5.72
C VAL A 3 4.32 -13.32 -6.87
N ASP A 4 3.16 -13.93 -6.63
CA ASP A 4 2.06 -13.99 -7.60
C ASP A 4 1.63 -12.56 -8.01
N PRO A 5 1.63 -12.23 -9.32
CA PRO A 5 1.15 -10.94 -9.81
C PRO A 5 -0.27 -10.57 -9.36
N GLU A 6 -1.16 -11.55 -9.14
CA GLU A 6 -2.51 -11.28 -8.63
C GLU A 6 -2.47 -10.73 -7.20
N ARG A 7 -1.56 -11.25 -6.35
CA ARG A 7 -1.38 -10.74 -4.99
C ARG A 7 -0.81 -9.31 -4.96
N ILE A 8 0.12 -9.01 -5.86
CA ILE A 8 0.64 -7.64 -6.00
C ILE A 8 -0.48 -6.68 -6.39
N ARG A 9 -1.38 -7.11 -7.29
CA ARG A 9 -2.57 -6.33 -7.66
C ARG A 9 -3.51 -6.13 -6.47
N GLU A 10 -3.80 -7.18 -5.70
CA GLU A 10 -4.65 -7.08 -4.50
C GLU A 10 -4.10 -6.08 -3.48
N TRP A 11 -2.79 -6.06 -3.25
CA TRP A 11 -2.18 -5.08 -2.35
C TRP A 11 -2.23 -3.65 -2.90
N ARG A 12 -2.05 -3.46 -4.21
CA ARG A 12 -2.23 -2.14 -4.85
C ARG A 12 -3.68 -1.65 -4.73
N ASP A 13 -4.65 -2.53 -4.97
CA ASP A 13 -6.07 -2.21 -4.84
C ASP A 13 -6.44 -1.88 -3.39
N ALA A 14 -5.89 -2.63 -2.43
CA ALA A 14 -6.05 -2.33 -1.01
C ALA A 14 -5.44 -0.97 -0.65
N ALA A 15 -4.22 -0.68 -1.09
CA ALA A 15 -3.57 0.61 -0.87
C ALA A 15 -4.44 1.76 -1.39
N GLN A 16 -4.90 1.67 -2.65
CA GLN A 16 -5.76 2.70 -3.24
C GLN A 16 -7.06 2.88 -2.46
N LYS A 17 -7.71 1.78 -2.05
CA LYS A 17 -8.93 1.83 -1.24
C LYS A 17 -8.73 2.59 0.07
N TYR A 18 -7.64 2.33 0.79
CA TYR A 18 -7.35 3.02 2.05
C TYR A 18 -6.93 4.48 1.83
N ALA A 19 -6.20 4.78 0.75
CA ALA A 19 -5.91 6.17 0.36
C ALA A 19 -7.18 6.97 0.10
N ASP A 20 -8.10 6.43 -0.70
CA ASP A 20 -9.39 7.07 -1.00
C ASP A 20 -10.22 7.30 0.27
N MET A 21 -10.18 6.34 1.20
CA MET A 21 -10.87 6.48 2.49
C MET A 21 -10.24 7.56 3.36
N ALA A 22 -8.91 7.68 3.40
CA ALA A 22 -8.23 8.76 4.11
C ALA A 22 -8.61 10.13 3.52
N VAL A 23 -8.64 10.27 2.19
CA VAL A 23 -9.08 11.50 1.52
C VAL A 23 -10.52 11.85 1.87
N LYS A 24 -11.43 10.88 1.82
CA LYS A 24 -12.84 11.08 2.22
C LYS A 24 -12.95 11.52 3.68
N LEU A 25 -12.17 10.94 4.58
CA LEU A 25 -12.16 11.34 5.99
C LEU A 25 -11.70 12.80 6.16
N VAL A 26 -10.68 13.24 5.43
CA VAL A 26 -10.24 14.64 5.42
C VAL A 26 -11.34 15.58 4.92
N GLN A 27 -12.06 15.18 3.87
CA GLN A 27 -13.13 15.99 3.26
C GLN A 27 -14.35 16.17 4.18
N VAL A 28 -14.55 15.27 5.14
CA VAL A 28 -15.69 15.30 6.07
C VAL A 28 -15.29 15.68 7.50
N LEU A 29 -14.07 16.22 7.68
CA LEU A 29 -13.66 16.74 8.98
C LEU A 29 -14.61 17.87 9.42
N PRO A 30 -14.91 17.97 10.72
CA PRO A 30 -15.70 19.07 11.26
C PRO A 30 -14.93 20.40 11.14
N GLU A 31 -15.63 21.54 11.28
CA GLU A 31 -15.01 22.88 11.23
C GLU A 31 -13.90 23.07 12.27
N GLU A 32 -14.03 22.43 13.43
CA GLU A 32 -13.01 22.37 14.48
C GLU A 32 -12.58 20.91 14.71
N PRO A 33 -11.58 20.41 13.95
CA PRO A 33 -11.10 19.04 14.07
C PRO A 33 -10.38 18.79 15.39
N THR A 34 -10.59 17.60 15.97
CA THR A 34 -9.87 17.16 17.16
C THR A 34 -8.62 16.36 16.80
N ASP A 35 -7.71 16.20 17.75
CA ASP A 35 -6.55 15.29 17.61
C ASP A 35 -6.98 13.85 17.28
N ALA A 36 -8.14 13.42 17.77
CA ALA A 36 -8.69 12.10 17.47
C ALA A 36 -9.11 11.97 15.99
N ASP A 37 -9.56 13.05 15.36
CA ASP A 37 -9.95 13.03 13.95
C ASP A 37 -8.71 12.95 13.05
N TYR A 38 -7.67 13.74 13.37
CA TYR A 38 -6.38 13.63 12.69
C TYR A 38 -5.73 12.25 12.90
N SER A 39 -5.85 11.68 14.10
CA SER A 39 -5.34 10.33 14.38
C SER A 39 -6.03 9.26 13.54
N LYS A 40 -7.35 9.36 13.32
CA LYS A 40 -8.08 8.45 12.44
C LYS A 40 -7.61 8.57 10.99
N VAL A 41 -7.49 9.80 10.47
CA VAL A 41 -6.97 10.04 9.10
C VAL A 41 -5.57 9.44 8.96
N SER A 42 -4.68 9.74 9.90
CA SER A 42 -3.29 9.26 9.90
C SER A 42 -3.19 7.74 9.95
N MET A 43 -4.02 7.09 10.77
CA MET A 43 -4.08 5.63 10.86
C MET A 43 -4.47 5.01 9.52
N ILE A 44 -5.53 5.52 8.88
CA ILE A 44 -5.98 5.00 7.59
C ILE A 44 -4.95 5.25 6.48
N ALA A 45 -4.34 6.43 6.44
CA ALA A 45 -3.25 6.74 5.51
C ALA A 45 -2.05 5.80 5.71
N SER A 46 -1.72 5.48 6.96
CA SER A 46 -0.62 4.55 7.28
C SER A 46 -0.88 3.13 6.79
N ILE A 47 -2.13 2.65 6.88
CA ILE A 47 -2.53 1.34 6.31
C ILE A 47 -2.34 1.33 4.79
N SER A 48 -2.76 2.40 4.10
CA SER A 48 -2.50 2.57 2.67
C SER A 48 -1.01 2.45 2.34
N SER A 49 -0.16 3.20 3.06
CA SER A 49 1.28 3.19 2.85
C SER A 49 1.91 1.81 3.06
N LEU A 50 1.44 1.03 4.05
CA LEU A 50 1.93 -0.32 4.30
C LEU A 50 1.63 -1.26 3.13
N TYR A 51 0.40 -1.25 2.60
CA TYR A 51 0.04 -2.06 1.44
C TYR A 51 0.82 -1.65 0.19
N TYR A 52 1.00 -0.35 -0.02
CA TYR A 52 1.77 0.16 -1.15
C TYR A 52 3.25 -0.25 -1.07
N ALA A 53 3.87 -0.10 0.10
CA ALA A 53 5.25 -0.53 0.33
C ALA A 53 5.42 -2.05 0.12
N THR A 54 4.46 -2.85 0.60
CA THR A 54 4.45 -4.31 0.40
C THR A 54 4.36 -4.67 -1.08
N ALA A 55 3.50 -3.98 -1.84
CA ALA A 55 3.39 -4.20 -3.28
C ALA A 55 4.65 -3.81 -4.05
N LEU A 56 5.30 -2.70 -3.66
CA LEU A 56 6.57 -2.28 -4.28
C LEU A 56 7.72 -3.24 -3.98
N ASP A 57 7.83 -3.71 -2.73
CA ASP A 57 8.83 -4.69 -2.32
C ASP A 57 8.68 -5.99 -3.12
N ALA A 58 7.45 -6.49 -3.24
CA ALA A 58 7.16 -7.71 -4.00
C ALA A 58 7.44 -7.58 -5.52
N ASP A 59 7.22 -6.40 -6.10
CA ASP A 59 7.53 -6.10 -7.51
C ASP A 59 9.06 -6.05 -7.74
N HIS A 60 9.82 -5.59 -6.74
CA HIS A 60 11.28 -5.42 -6.84
C HIS A 60 12.07 -6.73 -6.63
N PHE A 61 11.56 -7.66 -5.82
CA PHE A 61 12.22 -8.95 -5.52
C PHE A 61 11.73 -10.14 -6.38
N GLY A 62 10.83 -9.90 -7.34
CA GLY A 62 10.44 -10.87 -8.35
C GLY A 62 11.57 -11.23 -9.34
N ASP A 63 12.50 -10.29 -9.57
CA ASP A 63 13.65 -10.41 -10.48
C ASP A 63 14.92 -10.99 -9.81
N ALA A 64 14.78 -11.79 -8.75
CA ALA A 64 15.93 -12.53 -8.23
C ALA A 64 16.50 -13.43 -9.35
N PRO A 65 17.83 -13.40 -9.62
CA PRO A 65 18.42 -14.11 -10.74
C PRO A 65 18.06 -15.60 -10.69
N ASP A 66 17.62 -16.14 -11.83
CA ASP A 66 17.33 -17.57 -11.98
C ASP A 66 18.61 -18.37 -11.65
N PRO A 67 18.62 -19.18 -10.57
CA PRO A 67 19.78 -19.99 -10.23
C PRO A 67 20.09 -21.07 -11.29
N GLY A 68 19.23 -21.23 -12.30
CA GLY A 68 19.41 -22.14 -13.44
C GLY A 68 19.92 -21.52 -14.73
N ALA A 69 20.18 -20.20 -14.80
CA ALA A 69 20.69 -19.58 -16.02
C ALA A 69 22.16 -20.01 -16.27
N PRO A 70 22.49 -20.63 -17.42
CA PRO A 70 23.87 -20.96 -17.74
C PRO A 70 24.68 -19.68 -17.97
N PRO A 71 25.96 -19.64 -17.56
CA PRO A 71 26.82 -18.50 -17.82
C PRO A 71 27.04 -18.33 -19.33
N GLU A 72 26.90 -17.09 -19.82
CA GLU A 72 27.33 -16.70 -21.18
C GLU A 72 28.86 -16.77 -21.34
#